data_AF-A0A7S2W8S4-F1
#
_entry.id   AF-A0A7S2W8S4-F1
#
_cell.length_a   1.000
_cell.length_b   1.000
_cell.length_c   1.000
_cell.angle_alpha   90.00
_cell.angle_beta   90.00
_cell.angle_gamma   90.00
#
_symmetry.space_group_name_H-M   'P 1'
#
loop_
_entity.id
_entity.type
_entity.pdbx_description
1 polymer ?
#
loop_
_entity_poly.entity_id
_entity_poly.type
_entity_poly.pdbx_seq_one_letter_code
_entity_poly.pdbx_strand_id
1 'polypeptide(L)'
;AERRGCPDSHPKFLYPIGNPSGTGLLMRKRVVAMQRNGNPAAPTVRWAKHIGYGTLFPLLLTLLDPEHPEQRAHLSALLDIVEDKKRLWSPHGLRSLSASDFFYDEENAPGDAPYWRGAIWMNINFLALRALKFYASHATADSAFCHRAGQVYDDLRSNVLKTVLGEWRRSKSLWEQYEDKTGHGQRSHPFTGWTALVLNIMAEEYAL
;
A
#
# COMPACT_ATOMS: atom_id res chain seq x y z
N ALA A 1 -2.54 -39.47 25.66
CA ALA A 1 -2.42 -38.93 24.29
C ALA A 1 -1.17 -38.07 24.24
N GLU A 2 -0.07 -38.64 23.74
CA GLU A 2 1.22 -37.94 23.63
C GLU A 2 1.12 -36.84 22.56
N ARG A 3 1.47 -35.61 22.94
CA ARG A 3 1.65 -34.50 21.99
C ARG A 3 2.91 -34.79 21.19
N ARG A 4 2.77 -35.17 19.91
CA ARG A 4 3.90 -35.26 18.98
C ARG A 4 4.51 -33.86 18.86
N GLY A 5 5.75 -33.70 19.30
CA GLY A 5 6.53 -32.49 19.10
C GLY A 5 6.70 -32.18 17.60
N CYS A 6 7.01 -30.93 17.28
CA CYS A 6 7.38 -30.54 15.93
C CYS A 6 8.52 -31.44 15.41
N PRO A 7 8.52 -31.85 14.13
CA PRO A 7 9.58 -32.68 13.58
C PRO A 7 10.93 -31.96 13.64
N ASP A 8 12.01 -32.69 13.97
CA ASP A 8 13.38 -32.16 14.04
C ASP A 8 13.92 -31.63 12.70
N SER A 9 13.22 -31.93 11.59
CA SER A 9 13.57 -31.45 10.26
C SER A 9 12.37 -30.82 9.56
N HIS A 10 12.63 -29.66 8.96
CA HIS A 10 11.68 -28.90 8.15
C HIS A 10 11.36 -29.67 6.85
N PRO A 11 10.14 -29.54 6.29
CA PRO A 11 9.78 -30.18 5.04
C PRO A 11 10.77 -29.78 3.93
N LYS A 12 11.37 -30.77 3.27
CA LYS A 12 12.09 -30.57 2.01
C LYS A 12 11.06 -30.22 0.94
N PHE A 13 11.13 -29.01 0.39
CA PHE A 13 10.29 -28.62 -0.73
C PHE A 13 10.49 -29.61 -1.90
N LEU A 14 9.39 -30.23 -2.37
CA LEU A 14 9.38 -31.26 -3.42
C LEU A 14 9.71 -30.73 -4.83
N TYR A 15 10.08 -29.46 -4.94
CA TYR A 15 10.56 -28.88 -6.18
C TYR A 15 11.90 -28.19 -5.90
N PRO A 16 13.02 -28.71 -6.40
CA PRO A 16 14.13 -27.82 -6.69
C PRO A 16 13.63 -26.93 -7.83
N ILE A 17 13.53 -25.62 -7.62
CA ILE A 17 13.60 -24.70 -8.75
C ILE A 17 15.05 -24.79 -9.24
N GLY A 18 15.33 -25.84 -10.00
CA GLY A 18 16.56 -26.01 -10.75
C GLY A 18 16.95 -27.45 -11.06
N ASN A 19 17.59 -27.63 -12.21
CA ASN A 19 18.01 -28.93 -12.74
C ASN A 19 19.23 -29.52 -11.97
N PRO A 20 19.54 -30.82 -12.15
CA PRO A 20 20.62 -31.53 -11.44
C PRO A 20 22.03 -30.99 -11.70
N SER A 21 22.21 -30.16 -12.73
CA SER A 21 23.48 -29.48 -13.05
C SER A 21 23.69 -28.18 -12.27
N GLY A 22 22.77 -27.79 -11.37
CA GLY A 22 22.88 -26.55 -10.60
C GLY A 22 22.74 -25.27 -11.43
N THR A 23 22.28 -25.38 -12.68
CA THR A 23 22.09 -24.27 -13.62
C THR A 23 20.66 -23.76 -13.70
N GLY A 24 19.73 -24.41 -13.00
CA GLY A 24 18.36 -23.95 -12.93
C GLY A 24 18.22 -22.78 -11.97
N LEU A 25 18.67 -21.62 -12.42
CA LEU A 25 18.49 -20.36 -11.74
C LEU A 25 17.36 -19.63 -12.46
N LEU A 26 16.18 -19.59 -11.84
CA LEU A 26 15.51 -18.29 -11.78
C LEU A 26 16.52 -17.39 -11.06
N MET A 27 17.40 -16.74 -11.81
CA MET A 27 18.33 -15.75 -11.31
C MET A 27 17.47 -14.64 -10.70
N ARG A 28 17.19 -14.73 -9.40
CA ARG A 28 16.54 -13.65 -8.68
C ARG A 28 17.52 -12.49 -8.71
N LYS A 29 17.16 -11.40 -9.39
CA LYS A 29 17.90 -10.13 -9.38
C LYS A 29 18.18 -9.78 -7.92
N ARG A 30 19.44 -9.87 -7.50
CA ARG A 30 19.83 -9.58 -6.13
C ARG A 30 20.07 -8.08 -6.02
N VAL A 31 19.14 -7.38 -5.36
CA VAL A 31 19.31 -5.96 -5.07
C VAL A 31 20.18 -5.83 -3.82
N VAL A 32 21.35 -5.24 -3.99
CA VAL A 32 22.30 -4.96 -2.90
C VAL A 32 22.53 -3.47 -2.83
N ALA A 33 22.62 -2.93 -1.61
CA ALA A 33 23.11 -1.58 -1.43
C ALA A 33 24.57 -1.53 -1.91
N MET A 34 24.92 -0.53 -2.71
CA MET A 34 26.30 -0.35 -3.18
C MET A 34 27.07 0.59 -2.24
N GLN A 35 28.34 0.27 -2.00
CA GLN A 35 29.30 1.16 -1.34
C GLN A 35 29.78 2.24 -2.32
N ARG A 36 30.35 3.34 -1.81
CA ARG A 36 30.91 4.43 -2.65
C ARG A 36 32.03 3.96 -3.59
N ASN A 37 32.71 2.87 -3.25
CA ASN A 37 33.77 2.25 -4.06
C ASN A 37 33.23 1.29 -5.13
N GLY A 38 31.90 1.18 -5.31
CA GLY A 38 31.26 0.32 -6.31
C GLY A 38 31.04 -1.14 -5.87
N ASN A 39 31.50 -1.54 -4.67
CA ASN A 39 31.32 -2.90 -4.19
C ASN A 39 29.95 -3.10 -3.51
N PRO A 40 29.35 -4.31 -3.59
CA PRO A 40 28.19 -4.68 -2.80
C PRO A 40 28.45 -4.52 -1.30
N ALA A 41 27.61 -3.76 -0.61
CA ALA A 41 27.64 -3.71 0.84
C ALA A 41 27.10 -5.03 1.41
N ALA A 42 27.74 -5.53 2.47
CA ALA A 42 27.16 -6.59 3.28
C ALA A 42 25.81 -6.12 3.86
N PRO A 43 24.78 -6.99 3.94
CA PRO A 43 23.55 -6.66 4.63
C PRO A 43 23.85 -6.30 6.09
N THR A 44 23.30 -5.19 6.57
CA THR A 44 23.37 -4.81 7.99
C THR A 44 21.94 -4.57 8.50
N VAL A 45 21.74 -4.70 9.82
CA VAL A 45 20.48 -4.29 10.45
C VAL A 45 20.28 -2.80 10.19
N ARG A 46 19.16 -2.45 9.57
CA ARG A 46 18.75 -1.08 9.24
C ARG A 46 17.27 -1.06 8.90
N TRP A 47 16.67 0.12 8.91
CA TRP A 47 15.31 0.32 8.40
C TRP A 47 15.24 0.02 6.90
N ALA A 48 14.23 -0.77 6.50
CA ALA A 48 13.90 -0.95 5.10
C ALA A 48 13.26 0.33 4.57
N LYS A 49 13.85 0.93 3.53
CA LYS A 49 13.44 2.22 2.99
C LYS A 49 12.42 2.05 1.89
N HIS A 50 11.20 1.67 2.26
CA HIS A 50 10.08 1.53 1.33
C HIS A 50 8.91 2.36 1.82
N ILE A 51 8.59 3.42 1.08
CA ILE A 51 7.44 4.27 1.36
C ILE A 51 6.25 3.67 0.63
N GLY A 52 5.21 3.30 1.37
CA GLY A 52 4.01 2.65 0.85
C GLY A 52 2.96 2.49 1.92
N TYR A 53 1.98 1.62 1.68
CA TYR A 53 0.94 1.32 2.67
C TYR A 53 1.52 0.88 4.03
N GLY A 54 2.61 0.11 4.03
CA GLY A 54 3.34 -0.29 5.23
C GLY A 54 3.76 0.90 6.13
N THR A 55 4.12 2.02 5.52
CA THR A 55 4.50 3.26 6.24
C THR A 55 3.30 3.93 6.90
N LEU A 56 2.10 3.80 6.32
CA LEU A 56 0.91 4.54 6.73
C LEU A 56 0.14 3.88 7.89
N PHE A 57 0.47 2.65 8.30
CA PHE A 57 -0.30 1.91 9.31
C PHE A 57 -0.61 2.68 10.60
N PRO A 58 0.31 3.47 11.19
CA PRO A 58 -0.02 4.29 12.36
C PRO A 58 -1.17 5.28 12.11
N LEU A 59 -1.23 5.87 10.91
CA LEU A 59 -2.33 6.73 10.47
C LEU A 59 -3.59 5.92 10.16
N LEU A 60 -3.49 4.87 9.32
CA LEU A 60 -4.62 4.06 8.84
C LEU A 60 -5.44 3.42 9.97
N LEU A 61 -4.74 3.03 11.04
CA LEU A 61 -5.31 2.40 12.23
C LEU A 61 -5.59 3.40 13.35
N THR A 62 -5.47 4.70 13.07
CA THR A 62 -5.74 5.79 14.02
C THR A 62 -5.04 5.60 15.38
N LEU A 63 -3.76 5.18 15.34
CA LEU A 63 -2.99 4.84 16.55
C LEU A 63 -2.30 6.05 17.18
N LEU A 64 -2.24 7.17 16.46
CA LEU A 64 -1.57 8.38 16.90
C LEU A 64 -2.58 9.33 17.52
N ASP A 65 -2.27 9.83 18.72
CA ASP A 65 -3.00 10.87 19.42
C ASP A 65 -2.74 12.22 18.75
N PRO A 66 -3.76 12.86 18.16
CA PRO A 66 -3.55 14.13 17.48
C PRO A 66 -3.35 15.29 18.47
N GLU A 67 -3.68 15.12 19.75
CA GLU A 67 -3.44 16.14 20.77
C GLU A 67 -2.00 16.13 21.30
N HIS A 68 -1.32 14.98 21.27
CA HIS A 68 0.08 14.87 21.68
C HIS A 68 1.05 15.53 20.67
N PRO A 69 1.86 16.54 21.06
CA PRO A 69 2.67 17.32 20.11
C PRO A 69 3.59 16.51 19.19
N GLU A 70 4.32 15.53 19.73
CA GLU A 70 5.22 14.68 18.92
C GLU A 70 4.46 13.79 17.93
N GLN A 71 3.30 13.27 18.34
CA GLN A 71 2.49 12.39 17.49
C GLN A 71 1.76 13.21 16.42
N ARG A 72 1.37 14.44 16.73
CA ARG A 72 0.88 15.44 15.76
C ARG A 72 1.93 15.78 14.70
N ALA A 73 3.20 15.87 15.08
CA ALA A 73 4.30 16.06 14.13
C ALA A 73 4.46 14.82 13.22
N HIS A 74 4.37 13.61 13.77
CA HIS A 74 4.37 12.38 12.98
C HIS A 74 3.18 12.29 12.02
N LEU A 75 1.97 12.65 12.47
CA LEU A 75 0.79 12.71 11.63
C LEU A 75 0.96 13.69 10.47
N SER A 76 1.54 14.87 10.74
CA SER A 76 1.84 15.86 9.71
C SER A 76 2.83 15.32 8.67
N ALA A 77 3.88 14.63 9.10
CA ALA A 77 4.83 13.97 8.19
C ALA A 77 4.20 12.83 7.37
N LEU A 78 3.23 12.10 7.94
CA LEU A 78 2.47 11.10 7.20
C LEU A 78 1.55 11.74 6.15
N LEU A 79 0.92 12.89 6.45
CA LEU A 79 0.16 13.64 5.44
C LEU A 79 1.05 14.15 4.30
N ASP A 80 2.27 14.64 4.61
CA ASP A 80 3.25 15.02 3.59
C ASP A 80 3.55 13.86 2.62
N ILE A 81 3.61 12.63 3.13
CA ILE A 81 3.82 11.43 2.32
C ILE A 81 2.57 11.08 1.50
N VAL A 82 1.38 11.19 2.10
CA VAL A 82 0.09 10.89 1.45
C VAL A 82 -0.13 11.81 0.25
N GLU A 83 0.09 13.11 0.39
CA GLU A 83 -0.19 14.14 -0.62
C GLU A 83 0.90 14.26 -1.71
N ASP A 84 2.08 13.68 -1.50
CA ASP A 84 3.17 13.76 -2.46
C ASP A 84 2.86 12.96 -3.72
N LYS A 85 2.63 13.67 -4.82
CA LYS A 85 2.36 13.14 -6.17
C LYS A 85 3.51 12.30 -6.74
N LYS A 86 4.74 12.53 -6.28
CA LYS A 86 5.92 11.73 -6.63
C LYS A 86 6.03 10.46 -5.78
N ARG A 87 5.22 10.35 -4.73
CA ARG A 87 5.15 9.18 -3.85
C ARG A 87 3.79 8.49 -3.98
N LEU A 88 2.89 8.69 -3.03
CA LEU A 88 1.67 7.89 -2.90
C LEU A 88 0.46 8.50 -3.60
N TRP A 89 0.42 9.82 -3.78
CA TRP A 89 -0.76 10.47 -4.35
C TRP A 89 -0.89 10.24 -5.85
N SER A 90 -2.03 9.72 -6.29
CA SER A 90 -2.41 9.67 -7.71
C SER A 90 -3.81 10.26 -7.92
N PRO A 91 -4.18 10.60 -9.18
CA PRO A 91 -5.55 11.00 -9.53
C PRO A 91 -6.60 9.91 -9.30
N HIS A 92 -6.19 8.70 -8.91
CA HIS A 92 -7.03 7.51 -8.84
C HIS A 92 -7.16 6.93 -7.42
N GLY A 93 -6.39 7.46 -6.46
CA GLY A 93 -6.25 6.92 -5.10
C GLY A 93 -4.79 6.88 -4.64
N LEU A 94 -4.55 6.32 -3.46
CA LEU A 94 -3.21 6.13 -2.92
C LEU A 94 -2.55 4.87 -3.51
N ARG A 95 -1.33 5.01 -4.02
CA ARG A 95 -0.48 3.91 -4.51
C ARG A 95 -0.05 3.00 -3.37
N SER A 96 0.05 1.70 -3.62
CA SER A 96 0.56 0.74 -2.62
C SER A 96 2.02 0.94 -2.26
N LEU A 97 2.81 1.44 -3.21
CA LEU A 97 4.23 1.75 -3.09
C LEU A 97 4.51 3.09 -3.79
N SER A 98 5.44 3.87 -3.24
CA SER A 98 5.88 5.15 -3.79
C SER A 98 6.31 5.00 -5.25
N ALA A 99 5.84 5.91 -6.12
CA ALA A 99 6.29 5.98 -7.51
C ALA A 99 7.80 6.29 -7.65
N SER A 100 8.44 6.77 -6.58
CA SER A 100 9.88 7.00 -6.50
C SER A 100 10.67 5.81 -5.93
N ASP A 101 10.01 4.71 -5.54
CA ASP A 101 10.69 3.53 -5.00
C ASP A 101 11.34 2.74 -6.13
N PHE A 102 12.51 2.13 -5.86
CA PHE A 102 13.20 1.29 -6.81
C PHE A 102 12.36 0.08 -7.26
N PHE A 103 11.45 -0.39 -6.42
CA PHE A 103 10.57 -1.53 -6.72
C PHE A 103 9.21 -1.12 -7.30
N TYR A 104 8.97 0.17 -7.58
CA TYR A 104 7.72 0.59 -8.19
C TYR A 104 7.56 -0.03 -9.59
N ASP A 105 6.42 -0.67 -9.83
CA ASP A 105 6.07 -1.35 -11.09
C ASP A 105 7.05 -2.46 -11.52
N GLU A 106 7.95 -2.89 -10.62
CA GLU A 106 8.92 -3.95 -10.90
C GLU A 106 8.35 -5.33 -10.57
N GLU A 107 8.56 -6.30 -11.45
CA GLU A 107 8.27 -7.71 -11.20
C GLU A 107 9.10 -8.26 -10.02
N ASN A 108 8.53 -9.24 -9.31
CA ASN A 108 9.25 -9.91 -8.22
C ASN A 108 10.07 -11.10 -8.74
N ALA A 109 9.57 -11.77 -9.77
CA ALA A 109 10.24 -12.81 -10.56
C ALA A 109 9.63 -12.83 -11.97
N PRO A 110 10.30 -13.43 -12.97
CA PRO A 110 9.71 -13.63 -14.29
C PRO A 110 8.30 -14.25 -14.21
N GLY A 111 7.30 -13.53 -14.70
CA GLY A 111 5.89 -13.95 -14.66
C GLY A 111 5.15 -13.61 -13.35
N ASP A 112 5.81 -12.99 -12.37
CA ASP A 112 5.24 -12.48 -11.12
C ASP A 112 5.16 -10.95 -11.18
N ALA A 113 4.13 -10.49 -11.89
CA ALA A 113 3.87 -9.09 -12.19
C ALA A 113 3.64 -8.27 -10.90
N PRO A 114 3.95 -6.95 -10.91
CA PRO A 114 3.81 -6.10 -9.73
C PRO A 114 2.37 -6.12 -9.19
N TYR A 115 2.23 -6.40 -7.89
CA TYR A 115 0.93 -6.53 -7.22
C TYR A 115 0.75 -5.42 -6.18
N TRP A 116 1.54 -5.45 -5.10
CA TRP A 116 1.60 -4.39 -4.09
C TRP A 116 2.72 -3.37 -4.35
N ARG A 117 3.10 -3.17 -5.62
CA ARG A 117 4.22 -2.32 -6.05
C ARG A 117 3.80 -1.10 -6.87
N GLY A 118 2.61 -0.54 -6.64
CA GLY A 118 2.17 0.71 -7.26
C GLY A 118 0.66 0.81 -7.39
N ALA A 119 -0.01 -0.31 -7.68
CA ALA A 119 -1.45 -0.37 -7.86
C ALA A 119 -2.24 0.14 -6.65
N ILE A 120 -3.47 0.55 -6.90
CA ILE A 120 -4.38 1.13 -5.92
C ILE A 120 -5.35 0.07 -5.43
N TRP A 121 -5.42 -0.09 -4.11
CA TRP A 121 -6.25 -1.10 -3.46
C TRP A 121 -7.30 -0.46 -2.56
N MET A 122 -8.55 -0.90 -2.72
CA MET A 122 -9.69 -0.23 -2.09
C MET A 122 -9.77 -0.45 -0.59
N ASN A 123 -9.33 -1.60 -0.08
CA ASN A 123 -9.24 -1.87 1.36
C ASN A 123 -8.36 -0.83 2.08
N ILE A 124 -7.16 -0.52 1.55
CA ILE A 124 -6.26 0.44 2.19
C ILE A 124 -6.73 1.88 1.96
N ASN A 125 -7.25 2.20 0.78
CA ASN A 125 -7.83 3.52 0.53
C ASN A 125 -9.05 3.80 1.42
N PHE A 126 -9.88 2.78 1.70
CA PHE A 126 -10.96 2.88 2.67
C PHE A 126 -10.45 3.22 4.08
N LEU A 127 -9.41 2.52 4.55
CA LEU A 127 -8.79 2.82 5.85
C LEU A 127 -8.20 4.24 5.90
N ALA A 128 -7.58 4.70 4.80
CA ALA A 128 -7.04 6.04 4.70
C ALA A 128 -8.15 7.10 4.81
N LEU A 129 -9.24 6.92 4.06
CA LEU A 129 -10.39 7.81 4.11
C LEU A 129 -11.04 7.84 5.51
N ARG A 130 -11.19 6.67 6.15
CA ARG A 130 -11.65 6.59 7.54
C ARG A 130 -10.75 7.39 8.48
N ALA A 131 -9.43 7.17 8.40
CA ALA A 131 -8.47 7.84 9.26
C ALA A 131 -8.47 9.36 9.05
N LEU A 132 -8.48 9.81 7.79
CA LEU A 132 -8.51 11.24 7.46
C LEU A 132 -9.79 11.90 8.00
N LYS A 133 -10.95 11.26 7.85
CA LYS A 133 -12.21 11.76 8.43
C LYS A 133 -12.17 11.80 9.96
N PHE A 134 -11.60 10.79 10.61
CA PHE A 134 -11.38 10.77 12.05
C PHE A 134 -10.51 11.97 12.48
N TYR A 135 -9.33 12.11 11.90
CA TYR A 135 -8.38 13.16 12.26
C TYR A 135 -8.86 14.58 11.92
N ALA A 136 -9.67 14.74 10.87
CA ALA A 136 -10.32 16.00 10.54
C ALA A 136 -11.33 16.47 11.60
N SER A 137 -11.89 15.54 12.40
CA SER A 137 -12.95 15.80 13.38
C SER A 137 -12.52 15.68 14.85
N HIS A 138 -11.38 15.04 15.13
CA HIS A 138 -10.99 14.66 16.49
C HIS A 138 -9.75 15.37 17.05
N ALA A 139 -8.93 16.05 16.23
CA ALA A 139 -8.03 17.05 16.82
C ALA A 139 -8.81 18.35 17.06
N THR A 140 -8.32 19.13 18.02
CA THR A 140 -8.75 20.51 18.29
C THR A 140 -9.18 21.19 16.98
N ALA A 141 -10.48 21.50 16.89
CA ALA A 141 -11.17 21.83 15.64
C ALA A 141 -10.57 23.03 14.89
N ASP A 142 -9.74 23.83 15.55
CA ASP A 142 -9.02 24.98 15.01
C ASP A 142 -7.56 24.70 14.59
N SER A 143 -7.10 23.44 14.61
CA SER A 143 -5.74 23.12 14.21
C SER A 143 -5.58 23.10 12.69
N ALA A 144 -4.50 23.69 12.17
CA ALA A 144 -4.16 23.65 10.74
C ALA A 144 -4.06 22.20 10.20
N PHE A 145 -3.73 21.25 11.07
CA PHE A 145 -3.70 19.83 10.76
C PHE A 145 -5.10 19.26 10.46
N CYS A 146 -6.13 19.59 11.26
CA CYS A 146 -7.51 19.12 11.02
C CYS A 146 -8.03 19.57 9.65
N HIS A 147 -7.86 20.86 9.35
CA HIS A 147 -8.27 21.41 8.06
C HIS A 147 -7.57 20.70 6.89
N ARG A 148 -6.26 20.48 7.02
CA ARG A 148 -5.48 19.74 6.03
C ARG A 148 -5.97 18.30 5.87
N ALA A 149 -6.21 17.58 6.97
CA ALA A 149 -6.74 16.21 6.91
C ALA A 149 -8.12 16.15 6.23
N GLY A 150 -8.99 17.13 6.48
CA GLY A 150 -10.29 17.26 5.81
C GLY A 150 -10.18 17.51 4.32
N GLN A 151 -9.28 18.40 3.89
CA GLN A 151 -9.02 18.65 2.46
C GLN A 151 -8.51 17.39 1.75
N VAL A 152 -7.55 16.69 2.36
CA VAL A 152 -7.00 15.45 1.81
C VAL A 152 -8.06 14.35 1.74
N TYR A 153 -8.96 14.28 2.73
CA TYR A 153 -10.12 13.39 2.70
C TYR A 153 -11.01 13.64 1.49
N ASP A 154 -11.43 14.91 1.29
CA ASP A 154 -12.35 15.29 0.21
C ASP A 154 -11.75 14.97 -1.18
N ASP A 155 -10.48 15.35 -1.38
CA ASP A 155 -9.77 15.11 -2.62
C ASP A 155 -9.55 13.62 -2.90
N LEU A 156 -9.14 12.85 -1.88
CA LEU A 156 -8.91 11.41 -2.03
C LEU A 156 -10.22 10.68 -2.31
N ARG A 157 -11.29 11.03 -1.61
CA ARG A 157 -12.63 10.45 -1.79
C ARG A 157 -13.11 10.68 -3.21
N SER A 158 -12.99 11.92 -3.70
CA SER A 158 -13.35 12.29 -5.07
C SER A 158 -12.60 11.46 -6.10
N ASN A 159 -11.27 11.32 -5.95
CA ASN A 159 -10.42 10.54 -6.86
C ASN A 159 -10.79 9.05 -6.88
N VAL A 160 -11.01 8.46 -5.70
CA VAL A 160 -11.40 7.05 -5.56
C VAL A 160 -12.77 6.80 -6.19
N LEU A 161 -13.78 7.61 -5.87
CA LEU A 161 -15.14 7.45 -6.41
C LEU A 161 -15.15 7.64 -7.93
N LYS A 162 -14.47 8.67 -8.44
CA LYS A 162 -14.36 8.90 -9.89
C LYS A 162 -13.74 7.71 -10.61
N THR A 163 -12.70 7.11 -10.02
CA THR A 163 -12.00 5.97 -10.61
C THR A 163 -12.85 4.71 -10.62
N VAL A 164 -13.38 4.30 -9.47
CA VAL A 164 -14.17 3.07 -9.36
C VAL A 164 -15.45 3.17 -10.19
N LEU A 165 -16.18 4.28 -10.11
CA LEU A 165 -17.43 4.46 -10.85
C LEU A 165 -17.18 4.64 -12.35
N GLY A 166 -16.10 5.34 -12.73
CA GLY A 166 -15.68 5.47 -14.12
C GLY A 166 -15.35 4.11 -14.74
N GLU A 167 -14.56 3.31 -14.02
CA GLU A 167 -14.16 1.99 -14.47
C GLU A 167 -15.32 0.99 -14.49
N TRP A 168 -16.21 1.04 -13.51
CA TRP A 168 -17.44 0.26 -13.53
C TRP A 168 -18.34 0.64 -14.72
N ARG A 169 -18.48 1.93 -15.04
CA ARG A 169 -19.26 2.38 -16.22
C ARG A 169 -18.65 1.87 -17.52
N ARG A 170 -17.32 1.87 -17.63
CA ARG A 170 -16.55 1.45 -18.81
C ARG A 170 -16.55 -0.07 -19.00
N SER A 171 -16.25 -0.82 -17.95
CA SER A 171 -16.00 -2.27 -17.99
C SER A 171 -17.17 -3.15 -17.52
N LYS A 172 -18.19 -2.54 -16.90
CA LYS A 172 -19.34 -3.21 -16.25
C LYS A 172 -18.96 -4.15 -15.10
N SER A 173 -17.78 -3.97 -14.51
CA SER A 173 -17.29 -4.78 -13.39
C SER A 173 -16.57 -3.95 -12.34
N LEU A 174 -16.56 -4.48 -11.10
CA LEU A 174 -15.59 -4.07 -10.09
C LEU A 174 -14.34 -4.93 -10.22
N TRP A 175 -13.20 -4.34 -9.90
CA TRP A 175 -11.88 -4.94 -10.04
C TRP A 175 -11.16 -5.00 -8.71
N GLU A 176 -10.25 -5.95 -8.60
CA GLU A 176 -9.46 -6.22 -7.41
C GLU A 176 -8.54 -5.05 -7.04
N GLN A 177 -7.89 -4.47 -8.04
CA GLN A 177 -7.02 -3.30 -7.93
C GLN A 177 -7.18 -2.38 -9.15
N TYR A 178 -6.68 -1.16 -9.05
CA TYR A 178 -6.72 -0.15 -10.12
C TYR A 178 -5.32 0.35 -10.45
N GLU A 179 -5.05 0.60 -11.74
CA GLU A 179 -3.80 1.17 -12.20
C GLU A 179 -3.66 2.63 -11.76
N ASP A 180 -2.52 3.02 -11.21
CA ASP A 180 -2.30 4.36 -10.68
C ASP A 180 -2.06 5.44 -11.75
N LYS A 181 -1.77 5.02 -12.99
CA LYS A 181 -1.56 5.90 -14.14
C LYS A 181 -2.84 6.19 -14.93
N THR A 182 -3.72 5.19 -15.06
CA THR A 182 -4.90 5.27 -15.94
C THR A 182 -6.23 5.15 -15.20
N GLY A 183 -6.23 4.57 -14.00
CA GLY A 183 -7.44 4.22 -13.27
C GLY A 183 -8.16 2.99 -13.79
N HIS A 184 -7.62 2.28 -14.79
CA HIS A 184 -8.20 1.05 -15.28
C HIS A 184 -8.12 -0.06 -14.23
N GLY A 185 -9.16 -0.88 -14.19
CA GLY A 185 -9.22 -2.06 -13.34
C GLY A 185 -8.26 -3.14 -13.83
N GLN A 186 -7.64 -3.85 -12.90
CA GLN A 186 -6.70 -4.92 -13.19
C GLN A 186 -6.99 -6.15 -12.34
N ARG A 187 -6.44 -7.29 -12.77
CA ARG A 187 -6.49 -8.58 -12.07
C ARG A 187 -7.90 -9.16 -12.00
N SER A 188 -8.30 -9.71 -10.86
CA SER A 188 -9.54 -10.46 -10.74
C SER A 188 -10.77 -9.57 -10.94
N HIS A 189 -11.74 -10.06 -11.71
CA HIS A 189 -13.05 -9.46 -11.90
C HIS A 189 -14.10 -10.54 -12.22
N PRO A 190 -15.36 -10.40 -11.76
CA PRO A 190 -15.85 -9.37 -10.85
C PRO A 190 -15.25 -9.54 -9.44
N PHE A 191 -14.82 -8.43 -8.84
CA PHE A 191 -14.28 -8.42 -7.48
C PHE A 191 -15.16 -7.57 -6.58
N THR A 192 -16.27 -8.15 -6.11
CA THR A 192 -17.11 -7.58 -5.03
C THR A 192 -16.58 -7.98 -3.64
N GLY A 193 -15.27 -8.19 -3.51
CA GLY A 193 -14.57 -8.32 -2.23
C GLY A 193 -14.42 -6.95 -1.57
N TRP A 194 -13.22 -6.59 -1.13
CA TRP A 194 -13.01 -5.27 -0.49
C TRP A 194 -13.32 -4.08 -1.41
N THR A 195 -13.38 -4.24 -2.74
CA THR A 195 -13.79 -3.15 -3.63
C THR A 195 -15.25 -2.73 -3.40
N ALA A 196 -16.08 -3.60 -2.80
CA ALA A 196 -17.43 -3.26 -2.36
C ALA A 196 -17.47 -2.15 -1.29
N LEU A 197 -16.35 -1.89 -0.57
CA LEU A 197 -16.22 -0.77 0.37
C LEU A 197 -16.42 0.60 -0.29
N VAL A 198 -16.40 0.68 -1.64
CA VAL A 198 -16.79 1.90 -2.36
C VAL A 198 -18.19 2.38 -1.96
N LEU A 199 -19.12 1.48 -1.60
CA LEU A 199 -20.45 1.85 -1.13
C LEU A 199 -20.38 2.62 0.20
N ASN A 200 -19.58 2.15 1.15
CA ASN A 200 -19.32 2.84 2.41
C ASN A 200 -18.62 4.19 2.19
N ILE A 201 -17.69 4.26 1.24
CA ILE A 201 -17.04 5.53 0.86
C ILE A 201 -18.08 6.51 0.30
N MET A 202 -19.01 6.05 -0.52
CA MET A 202 -20.10 6.87 -1.04
C MET A 202 -21.04 7.37 0.07
N ALA A 203 -21.41 6.50 1.01
CA ALA A 203 -22.25 6.86 2.16
C ALA A 203 -21.49 7.64 3.25
N GLU A 204 -20.16 7.68 3.16
CA GLU A 204 -19.26 8.23 4.18
C GLU A 204 -19.42 7.56 5.56
N GLU A 205 -19.77 6.27 5.53
CA GLU A 205 -20.01 5.41 6.69
C GLU A 205 -18.79 4.54 6.98
N TYR A 206 -17.99 5.00 7.94
CA TYR A 206 -16.79 4.30 8.38
C TYR A 206 -16.98 3.76 9.80
N ALA A 207 -17.80 2.70 9.91
CA ALA A 207 -17.98 1.99 11.18
C ALA A 207 -16.68 1.27 11.60
N LEU A 208 -16.54 1.11 12.92
CA LEU A 208 -15.52 0.26 13.56
C LEU A 208 -15.92 -1.20 13.51
#